data_AF-A0A520FWI2-F1
#
_entry.id   AF-A0A520FWI2-F1
#
_cell.length_a   1.000
_cell.length_b   1.000
_cell.length_c   1.000
_cell.angle_alpha   90.00
_cell.angle_beta   90.00
_cell.angle_gamma   90.00
#
_symmetry.space_group_name_H-M   'P 1'
#
loop_
_entity.id
_entity.type
_entity.pdbx_description
1 polymer ?
#
loop_
_entity_poly.entity_id
_entity_poly.type
_entity_poly.pdbx_seq_one_letter_code
_entity_poly.pdbx_strand_id
1 'polypeptide(L)' 'CWRACRCGSALWLWDPSWPDLVHPHASAIDTPLPPPPEHVHCMVGSKAGWVDVEGRAGDPRFDEYPTTSLKEWHEAHHQP' A
#
# COMPACT_ATOMS: atom_id res chain seq x y z
N CYS A 1 -7.26 -14.63 6.91
CA CYS A 1 -7.99 -14.21 5.69
C CYS A 1 -9.13 -13.29 6.11
N TRP A 2 -8.90 -11.99 6.03
CA TRP A 2 -9.65 -10.81 6.54
C TRP A 2 -10.98 -10.53 5.79
N ARG A 3 -11.70 -11.60 5.43
CA ARG A 3 -12.78 -11.61 4.43
C ARG A 3 -13.86 -10.53 4.63
N ALA A 4 -14.04 -9.64 3.65
CA ALA A 4 -15.33 -8.98 3.42
C ALA A 4 -16.33 -10.04 2.91
N CYS A 5 -17.18 -10.56 3.80
CA CYS A 5 -18.01 -11.76 3.55
C CYS A 5 -19.02 -11.64 2.39
N ARG A 6 -19.33 -10.43 1.93
CA ARG A 6 -20.36 -10.19 0.91
C ARG A 6 -19.81 -9.98 -0.50
N CYS A 7 -18.67 -9.29 -0.64
CA CYS A 7 -18.13 -8.86 -1.94
C CYS A 7 -16.64 -9.14 -2.14
N GLY A 8 -15.91 -9.60 -1.12
CA GLY A 8 -14.49 -9.91 -1.24
C GLY A 8 -13.55 -8.70 -1.29
N SER A 9 -14.05 -7.49 -1.04
CA SER A 9 -13.23 -6.27 -1.00
C SER A 9 -12.16 -6.33 0.09
N ALA A 10 -11.00 -5.75 -0.21
CA ALA A 10 -9.92 -5.56 0.75
C ALA A 10 -10.21 -4.37 1.66
N LEU A 11 -10.33 -4.65 2.97
CA LEU A 11 -10.64 -3.64 3.99
C LEU A 11 -9.41 -3.36 4.84
N TRP A 12 -8.81 -4.38 5.41
CA TRP A 12 -7.60 -4.28 6.24
C TRP A 12 -6.84 -5.59 6.21
N LEU A 13 -5.57 -5.53 6.59
CA LEU A 13 -4.66 -6.66 6.76
C LEU A 13 -4.15 -6.70 8.20
N TRP A 14 -3.98 -7.91 8.72
CA TRP A 14 -3.25 -8.19 9.95
C TRP A 14 -2.32 -9.37 9.71
N ASP A 15 -1.15 -9.32 10.34
CA ASP A 15 -0.09 -10.30 10.21
C ASP A 15 0.47 -10.65 11.60
N PRO A 16 0.62 -11.94 11.93
CA PRO A 16 1.12 -12.36 13.24
C PRO A 16 2.55 -11.91 13.56
N SER A 17 3.34 -11.53 12.55
CA SER A 17 4.69 -10.97 12.70
C SER A 17 4.67 -9.55 13.28
N TRP A 18 3.53 -8.85 13.14
CA TRP A 18 3.29 -7.52 13.70
C TRP A 18 1.92 -7.49 14.41
N PRO A 19 1.78 -8.21 15.53
CA PRO A 19 0.48 -8.48 16.15
C PRO A 19 -0.23 -7.21 16.65
N ASP A 20 0.53 -6.14 16.92
CA ASP A 20 0.05 -4.86 17.43
C ASP A 20 -0.43 -3.90 16.33
N LEU A 21 -0.27 -4.25 15.05
CA LEU A 21 -0.60 -3.37 13.92
C LEU A 21 -1.86 -3.83 13.17
N VAL A 22 -2.61 -2.85 12.67
CA VAL A 22 -3.70 -3.04 11.71
C VAL A 22 -3.38 -2.19 10.48
N HIS A 23 -3.41 -2.79 9.30
CA HIS A 23 -3.05 -2.14 8.04
C HIS A 23 -4.32 -1.92 7.18
N PRO A 24 -5.02 -0.77 7.31
CA PRO A 24 -6.20 -0.48 6.52
C PRO A 24 -5.85 -0.22 5.05
N HIS A 25 -6.74 -0.63 4.15
CA HIS A 25 -6.70 -0.16 2.76
C HIS A 25 -7.30 1.24 2.69
N ALA A 26 -6.65 2.17 1.99
CA ALA A 26 -7.13 3.55 1.86
C ALA A 26 -8.57 3.63 1.29
N SER A 27 -8.94 2.69 0.41
CA SER A 27 -10.30 2.59 -0.16
C SER A 27 -11.39 2.23 0.86
N ALA A 28 -11.02 1.79 2.07
CA ALA A 28 -11.95 1.48 3.14
C ALA A 28 -12.17 2.66 4.11
N ILE A 29 -11.54 3.81 3.86
CA ILE A 29 -11.68 5.02 4.66
C ILE A 29 -12.69 5.95 4.02
N ASP A 30 -13.82 6.18 4.69
CA ASP A 30 -14.93 6.98 4.17
C ASP A 30 -14.76 8.49 4.36
N THR A 31 -13.73 8.92 5.08
CA THR A 31 -13.35 10.33 5.23
C THR A 31 -12.37 10.74 4.12
N PRO A 32 -12.50 11.94 3.53
CA PRO A 32 -11.53 12.43 2.56
C PRO A 32 -10.10 12.39 3.11
N LEU A 33 -9.23 11.66 2.42
CA LEU A 33 -7.80 11.63 2.72
C LEU A 33 -7.08 12.75 1.96
N PRO A 34 -6.04 13.37 2.56
CA PRO A 34 -5.21 14.29 1.83
C PRO A 34 -4.48 13.56 0.68
N PRO A 35 -4.09 14.26 -0.39
CA PRO A 35 -3.21 13.69 -1.40
C PRO A 35 -1.91 13.19 -0.74
N PRO A 36 -1.45 11.98 -1.06
CA PRO A 36 -0.19 11.51 -0.53
C PRO A 36 0.97 12.35 -1.10
N PRO A 37 2.05 12.56 -0.32
CA PRO A 37 3.21 13.32 -0.78
C PRO A 37 4.01 12.59 -1.87
N GLU A 38 3.89 11.25 -1.92
CA GLU A 38 4.61 10.39 -2.86
C GLU A 38 3.76 9.16 -3.19
N HIS A 39 3.92 8.63 -4.42
CA HIS A 39 3.42 7.32 -4.80
C HIS A 39 4.60 6.38 -5.05
N VAL A 40 4.55 5.18 -4.46
CA VAL A 40 5.56 4.14 -4.65
C VAL A 40 4.89 2.86 -5.13
N HIS A 41 5.44 2.26 -6.19
CA HIS A 41 4.92 1.03 -6.77
C HIS A 41 5.89 -0.12 -6.48
N CYS A 42 5.44 -1.09 -5.68
CA CYS A 42 6.21 -2.29 -5.37
C CYS A 42 5.57 -3.52 -6.01
N MET A 43 6.31 -4.64 -6.03
CA MET A 43 5.85 -5.92 -6.60
C MET A 43 5.49 -5.83 -8.10
N VAL A 44 6.05 -4.87 -8.85
CA VAL A 44 5.69 -4.69 -10.26
C VAL A 44 6.17 -5.86 -11.13
N GLY A 45 7.16 -6.64 -10.67
CA GLY A 45 7.64 -7.85 -11.33
C GLY A 45 6.62 -8.99 -11.29
N SER A 46 5.67 -8.94 -10.35
CA SER A 46 4.57 -9.91 -10.22
C SER A 46 3.32 -9.54 -11.03
N LYS A 47 3.28 -8.36 -11.66
CA LYS A 47 2.13 -7.94 -12.48
C LYS A 47 2.06 -8.79 -13.75
N ALA A 48 0.85 -8.97 -14.29
CA ALA A 48 0.71 -9.59 -15.61
C ALA A 48 1.36 -8.70 -16.69
N GLY A 49 2.01 -9.30 -17.69
CA GLY A 49 2.79 -8.57 -18.70
C GLY A 49 2.00 -7.50 -19.48
N TRP A 50 0.68 -7.68 -19.59
CA TRP A 50 -0.24 -6.80 -20.31
C TRP A 50 -0.84 -5.67 -19.46
N VAL A 51 -0.54 -5.61 -18.16
CA VAL A 51 -1.05 -4.57 -17.26
C VAL A 51 -0.07 -3.41 -17.20
N ASP A 52 -0.55 -2.21 -17.51
CA ASP A 52 0.24 -0.99 -17.31
C ASP A 52 0.34 -0.64 -15.82
N VAL A 53 1.50 -0.14 -15.41
CA VAL A 53 1.69 0.38 -14.05
C VAL A 53 1.18 1.82 -14.00
N GLU A 54 0.10 2.03 -13.25
CA GLU A 54 -0.46 3.36 -12.97
C GLU A 54 0.56 4.26 -12.25
N GLY A 55 0.31 5.57 -12.21
CA GLY A 55 1.19 6.55 -11.57
C GLY A 55 1.89 7.49 -12.56
N ARG A 56 2.78 8.33 -12.05
CA ARG A 56 3.53 9.33 -12.81
C ARG A 56 4.88 8.73 -13.25
N ALA A 57 5.49 9.34 -14.28
CA ALA A 57 6.75 8.87 -14.84
C ALA A 57 7.95 8.93 -13.86
N GLY A 58 7.85 9.70 -12.78
CA GLY A 58 8.88 9.84 -11.75
C GLY A 58 8.62 9.03 -10.46
N ASP A 59 7.48 8.35 -10.36
CA ASP A 59 7.14 7.59 -9.16
C ASP A 59 8.08 6.38 -9.03
N PRO A 60 8.70 6.10 -7.87
CA PRO A 60 9.58 4.96 -7.70
C PRO A 60 8.87 3.63 -7.98
N ARG A 61 9.55 2.73 -8.71
CA ARG A 61 9.02 1.41 -9.10
C ARG A 61 10.01 0.31 -8.75
N PHE A 62 9.54 -0.73 -8.09
CA PHE A 62 10.35 -1.85 -7.63
C PHE A 62 9.70 -3.17 -8.04
N ASP A 63 10.49 -4.07 -8.63
CA ASP A 63 10.03 -5.39 -9.05
C ASP A 63 9.53 -6.23 -7.87
N GLU A 64 10.16 -6.04 -6.71
CA GLU A 64 9.82 -6.62 -5.41
C GLU A 64 9.54 -5.51 -4.38
N TYR A 65 9.54 -5.83 -3.09
CA TYR A 65 9.47 -4.81 -2.04
C TYR A 65 10.74 -3.92 -2.02
N PRO A 66 10.60 -2.60 -1.75
CA PRO A 66 11.74 -1.74 -1.49
C PRO A 66 12.48 -2.17 -0.22
N THR A 67 13.74 -1.78 -0.10
CA THR A 67 14.54 -2.03 1.12
C THR A 67 14.05 -1.22 2.31
N THR A 68 13.43 -0.07 2.06
CA THR A 68 12.85 0.80 3.08
C THR A 68 11.47 0.30 3.47
N SER A 69 11.23 0.12 4.77
CA SER A 69 9.91 -0.24 5.28
C SER A 69 8.94 0.95 5.24
N LEU A 70 7.64 0.66 5.21
CA LEU A 70 6.61 1.71 5.26
C LEU A 70 6.72 2.56 6.54
N LYS A 71 7.10 1.95 7.67
CA LYS A 71 7.35 2.66 8.93
C LYS A 71 8.51 3.65 8.80
N GLU A 72 9.66 3.19 8.31
CA GLU A 72 10.83 4.07 8.09
C GLU A 72 10.51 5.18 7.09
N TRP A 73 9.70 4.89 6.07
CA TRP A 73 9.22 5.92 5.14
C TRP A 73 8.39 6.98 5.88
N HIS A 74 7.44 6.59 6.74
CA HIS A 74 6.67 7.54 7.56
C HIS A 74 7.55 8.34 8.52
N GLU A 75 8.55 7.70 9.15
CA GLU A 75 9.54 8.36 10.02
C GLU A 75 10.48 9.30 9.26
N ALA A 76 10.73 9.08 7.96
CA ALA A 76 11.51 10.00 7.14
C ALA A 76 10.66 11.19 6.64
N HIS A 77 9.35 10.99 6.46
CA HIS A 77 8.46 11.96 5.82
C HIS A 77 7.52 12.69 6.78
N HIS A 78 7.60 12.44 8.10
CA HIS A 78 6.91 13.14 9.19
C HIS A 78 5.60 13.83 8.74
N GLN A 79 4.60 13.04 8.37
CA GLN A 79 3.24 13.57 8.28
C GLN A 79 2.63 13.53 9.69
N PRO A 80 2.15 14.67 10.23
CA PRO A 80 1.42 14.70 11.49
C PRO A 80 0.12 13.88 11.41
#